data_AF-A0A7S4U7A3-F1
#
_entry.id   AF-A0A7S4U7A3-F1
#
_cell.length_a   1.000
_cell.length_b   1.000
_cell.length_c   1.000
_cell.angle_alpha   90.00
_cell.angle_beta   90.00
_cell.angle_gamma   90.00
#
_symmetry.space_group_name_H-M   'P 1'
#
loop_
_entity.id
_entity.type
_entity.pdbx_description
1 polymer ?
#
loop_
_entity_poly.entity_id
_entity_poly.type
_entity_poly.pdbx_seq_one_letter_code
_entity_poly.pdbx_strand_id
1 'polypeptide(L)'
;KKQKGMKWGKKPICEVLLEQQLFNGVGNYLRCEILHQFGVNPFETTENIFKTLTLENCFEFEFLLCCRRVAERFLGVGYENLKDHFIVYNKSSSLSKVDKKGRKVWWSKDLGSSSSSSSSSSSSSS
;
A
#
# COMPACT_ATOMS: atom_id res chain seq x y z
N LYS A 1 -12.15 6.15 -28.03
CA LYS A 1 -11.19 7.10 -27.39
C LYS A 1 -10.08 6.29 -26.72
N LYS A 2 -8.83 6.35 -27.18
CA LYS A 2 -7.69 5.74 -26.46
C LYS A 2 -7.52 6.52 -25.15
N GLN A 3 -7.97 5.96 -24.04
CA GLN A 3 -7.62 6.51 -22.74
C GLN A 3 -6.09 6.48 -22.63
N LYS A 4 -5.47 7.65 -22.45
CA LYS A 4 -4.05 7.71 -22.08
C LYS A 4 -3.95 7.03 -20.71
N GLY A 5 -3.48 5.78 -20.68
CA GLY A 5 -3.35 5.02 -19.44
C GLY A 5 -2.53 5.78 -18.39
N MET A 6 -2.84 5.54 -17.11
CA MET A 6 -2.10 6.14 -15.99
C MET A 6 -0.61 5.88 -16.15
N LYS A 7 0.20 6.94 -16.25
CA LYS A 7 1.67 6.82 -16.41
C LYS A 7 2.32 6.00 -15.29
N TRP A 8 1.71 5.98 -14.10
CA TRP A 8 2.18 5.27 -12.92
C TRP A 8 1.47 3.94 -12.66
N GLY A 9 0.48 3.54 -13.48
CA GLY A 9 -0.26 2.29 -13.29
C GLY A 9 0.64 1.04 -13.33
N LYS A 10 1.71 1.10 -14.13
CA LYS A 10 2.73 0.04 -14.22
C LYS A 10 3.73 0.01 -13.07
N LYS A 11 3.80 1.06 -12.24
CA LYS A 11 4.67 1.09 -11.07
C LYS A 11 3.98 0.37 -9.91
N PRO A 12 4.74 -0.25 -8.99
CA PRO A 12 4.16 -0.81 -7.78
C PRO A 12 3.62 0.29 -6.87
N ILE A 13 2.53 -0.01 -6.17
CA ILE A 13 1.84 0.94 -5.30
C ILE A 13 2.76 1.54 -4.23
N CYS A 14 3.69 0.74 -3.67
CA CYS A 14 4.63 1.25 -2.67
C CYS A 14 5.58 2.33 -3.19
N GLU A 15 5.82 2.40 -4.50
CA GLU A 15 6.58 3.48 -5.13
C GLU A 15 5.68 4.69 -5.38
N VAL A 16 4.46 4.46 -5.88
CA VAL A 16 3.50 5.54 -6.20
C VAL A 16 3.09 6.31 -4.94
N LEU A 17 2.92 5.63 -3.80
CA LEU A 17 2.64 6.26 -2.51
C LEU A 17 3.72 7.25 -2.06
N LEU A 18 4.96 7.16 -2.57
CA LEU A 18 6.03 8.11 -2.24
C LEU A 18 6.13 9.27 -3.24
N GLU A 19 5.38 9.23 -4.34
CA GLU A 19 5.33 10.32 -5.32
C GLU A 19 4.59 11.52 -4.70
N GLN A 20 5.33 12.53 -4.26
CA GLN A 20 4.77 13.73 -3.63
C GLN A 20 3.78 14.46 -4.58
N GLN A 21 3.98 14.37 -5.90
CA GLN A 21 3.03 14.92 -6.88
C GLN A 21 1.62 14.30 -6.79
N LEU A 22 1.48 13.10 -6.22
CA LEU A 22 0.21 12.37 -6.08
C LEU A 22 -0.20 12.26 -4.60
N PHE A 23 0.70 11.75 -3.76
CA PHE A 23 0.50 11.47 -2.35
C PHE A 23 1.42 12.35 -1.50
N ASN A 24 1.07 13.64 -1.41
CA ASN A 24 1.79 14.58 -0.55
C ASN A 24 1.66 14.20 0.93
N GLY A 25 2.79 14.23 1.64
CA GLY A 25 2.83 13.91 3.07
C GLY A 25 2.93 12.41 3.38
N VAL A 26 2.78 11.52 2.39
CA VAL A 26 2.99 10.09 2.59
C VAL A 26 4.48 9.76 2.55
N GLY A 27 4.99 9.25 3.67
CA GLY A 27 6.38 8.86 3.86
C GLY A 27 6.63 7.35 3.80
N ASN A 28 7.88 6.94 4.06
CA ASN A 28 8.30 5.54 4.01
C ASN A 28 7.59 4.64 5.03
N TYR A 29 7.31 5.17 6.22
CA TYR A 29 6.60 4.43 7.25
C TYR A 29 5.10 4.36 6.95
N LEU A 30 4.49 5.49 6.58
CA LEU A 30 3.06 5.54 6.25
C LEU A 30 2.69 4.57 5.13
N ARG A 31 3.47 4.49 4.04
CA ARG A 31 3.15 3.54 2.96
C ARG A 31 3.05 2.10 3.46
N CYS A 32 3.89 1.71 4.42
CA CYS A 32 3.88 0.35 4.98
C CYS A 32 2.59 0.11 5.77
N GLU A 33 2.23 1.07 6.63
CA GLU A 33 1.02 1.00 7.45
C GLU A 33 -0.25 1.02 6.59
N ILE A 34 -0.30 1.86 5.54
CA ILE A 34 -1.44 1.96 4.61
C ILE A 34 -1.67 0.62 3.89
N LEU A 35 -0.61 0.05 3.31
CA LEU A 35 -0.69 -1.19 2.56
C LEU A 35 -1.05 -2.37 3.46
N HIS A 36 -0.51 -2.40 4.67
CA HIS A 36 -0.88 -3.39 5.67
C HIS A 36 -2.36 -3.26 6.10
N GLN A 37 -2.81 -2.04 6.41
CA GLN A 37 -4.18 -1.78 6.84
C GLN A 37 -5.21 -2.14 5.76
N PHE A 38 -4.88 -1.90 4.48
CA PHE A 38 -5.73 -2.29 3.36
C PHE A 38 -5.59 -3.77 2.98
N GLY A 39 -4.50 -4.42 3.37
CA GLY A 39 -4.26 -5.84 3.09
C GLY A 39 -3.82 -6.11 1.66
N VAL A 40 -3.02 -5.23 1.05
CA VAL A 40 -2.52 -5.43 -0.33
C VAL A 40 -0.99 -5.52 -0.38
N ASN A 41 -0.51 -6.23 -1.40
CA ASN A 41 0.91 -6.40 -1.60
C ASN A 41 1.57 -5.07 -2.01
N PRO A 42 2.64 -4.62 -1.33
CA PRO A 42 3.36 -3.39 -1.70
C PRO A 42 3.88 -3.36 -3.13
N PHE A 43 4.20 -4.53 -3.68
CA PHE A 43 4.73 -4.68 -5.03
C PHE A 43 3.64 -4.95 -6.07
N GLU A 44 2.38 -4.91 -5.68
CA GLU A 44 1.24 -4.99 -6.60
C GLU A 44 1.21 -3.77 -7.52
N THR A 45 0.82 -4.01 -8.78
CA THR A 45 0.71 -2.93 -9.76
C THR A 45 -0.38 -1.96 -9.35
N THR A 46 -0.07 -0.67 -9.44
CA THR A 46 -1.01 0.37 -9.02
C THR A 46 -2.30 0.32 -9.84
N GLU A 47 -2.21 0.00 -11.14
CA GLU A 47 -3.38 -0.21 -11.99
C GLU A 47 -4.33 -1.28 -11.44
N ASN A 48 -3.81 -2.35 -10.85
CA ASN A 48 -4.63 -3.42 -10.30
C ASN A 48 -5.34 -2.97 -9.00
N ILE A 49 -4.64 -2.25 -8.12
CA ILE A 49 -5.22 -1.66 -6.90
C ILE A 49 -6.33 -0.66 -7.25
N PHE A 50 -6.08 0.18 -8.26
CA PHE A 50 -7.00 1.24 -8.68
C PHE A 50 -7.87 0.83 -9.89
N LYS A 51 -8.02 -0.48 -10.14
CA LYS A 51 -8.75 -1.00 -11.30
C LYS A 51 -10.20 -0.53 -11.34
N THR A 52 -10.81 -0.37 -10.16
CA THR A 52 -12.20 0.10 -9.99
C THR A 52 -12.30 1.59 -9.67
N LEU A 53 -11.17 2.32 -9.59
CA LEU A 53 -11.17 3.76 -9.33
C LEU A 53 -11.68 4.51 -10.56
N THR A 54 -12.68 5.36 -10.35
CA THR A 54 -13.23 6.28 -11.35
C THR A 54 -13.30 7.69 -10.78
N LEU A 55 -13.57 8.69 -11.64
CA LEU A 55 -13.78 10.06 -11.20
C LEU A 55 -14.99 10.20 -10.27
N GLU A 56 -16.01 9.37 -10.46
CA GLU A 56 -17.26 9.41 -9.70
C GLU A 56 -17.09 8.84 -8.29
N ASN A 57 -16.23 7.81 -8.10
CA ASN A 57 -16.03 7.16 -6.81
C ASN A 57 -14.73 7.57 -6.09
N CYS A 58 -13.95 8.51 -6.63
CA CYS A 58 -12.64 8.86 -6.07
C CYS A 58 -12.70 9.33 -4.60
N PHE A 59 -13.77 10.00 -4.19
CA PHE A 59 -13.97 10.44 -2.80
C PHE A 59 -14.32 9.29 -1.84
N GLU A 60 -14.93 8.24 -2.36
CA GLU A 60 -15.40 7.08 -1.58
C GLU A 60 -14.50 5.85 -1.76
N PHE A 61 -13.40 5.98 -2.51
CA PHE A 61 -12.52 4.87 -2.81
C PHE A 61 -11.85 4.36 -1.54
N GLU A 62 -12.10 3.10 -1.18
CA GLU A 62 -11.68 2.52 0.09
C GLU A 62 -10.17 2.67 0.35
N PHE A 63 -9.34 2.49 -0.68
CA PHE A 63 -7.90 2.65 -0.55
C PHE A 63 -7.49 4.10 -0.22
N LEU A 64 -8.11 5.10 -0.86
CA LEU A 64 -7.82 6.51 -0.58
C LEU A 64 -8.31 6.91 0.81
N LEU A 65 -9.50 6.44 1.20
CA LEU A 65 -10.01 6.59 2.56
C LEU A 65 -9.07 5.95 3.59
N CYS A 66 -8.51 4.77 3.28
CA CYS A 66 -7.53 4.10 4.12
C CYS A 66 -6.25 4.94 4.29
N CYS A 67 -5.73 5.51 3.20
CA CYS A 67 -4.55 6.39 3.25
C CYS A 67 -4.73 7.51 4.28
N ARG A 68 -5.88 8.19 4.23
CA ARG A 68 -6.23 9.25 5.18
C ARG A 68 -6.37 8.72 6.60
N ARG A 69 -7.16 7.66 6.81
CA ARG A 69 -7.42 7.08 8.14
C ARG A 69 -6.14 6.64 8.85
N VAL A 70 -5.20 6.05 8.12
CA VAL A 70 -3.91 5.64 8.67
C VAL A 70 -3.08 6.87 9.04
N ALA A 71 -3.01 7.88 8.18
CA ALA A 71 -2.29 9.12 8.48
C ALA A 71 -2.86 9.83 9.72
N GLU A 72 -4.19 9.83 9.88
CA GLU A 72 -4.89 10.42 11.04
C GLU A 72 -4.44 9.81 12.38
N ARG A 73 -4.03 8.53 12.41
CA ARG A 73 -3.50 7.88 13.64
C ARG A 73 -2.18 8.47 14.13
N PHE A 74 -1.44 9.14 13.24
CA PHE A 74 -0.16 9.77 13.54
C PHE A 74 -0.28 11.29 13.72
N LEU A 75 -1.47 11.87 13.50
CA LEU A 75 -1.68 13.30 13.73
C LEU A 75 -1.58 13.60 15.22
N GLY A 76 -0.73 14.57 15.58
CA GLY A 76 -0.49 14.94 16.98
C GLY A 76 0.37 13.94 17.76
N VAL A 77 0.83 12.85 17.14
CA VAL A 77 1.78 11.93 17.78
C VAL A 77 3.17 12.55 17.75
N GLY A 78 3.74 12.79 18.94
CA GLY A 78 5.11 13.28 19.07
C GLY A 78 6.13 12.29 18.49
N TYR A 79 7.24 12.81 17.95
CA TYR A 79 8.27 12.00 17.29
C TYR A 79 8.81 10.86 18.18
N GLU A 80 8.92 11.12 19.47
CA GLU A 80 9.36 10.14 20.48
C GLU A 80 8.46 8.90 20.59
N ASN A 81 7.17 9.05 20.33
CA ASN A 81 6.16 7.98 20.44
C ASN A 81 5.85 7.30 19.10
N LEU A 82 6.31 7.83 17.96
CA LEU A 82 5.99 7.29 16.63
C LEU A 82 6.27 5.78 16.50
N LYS A 83 7.38 5.32 17.07
CA LYS A 83 7.83 3.92 17.03
C LYS A 83 6.85 2.94 17.67
N ASP A 84 6.11 3.40 18.68
CA ASP A 84 5.16 2.60 19.44
C ASP A 84 3.85 2.43 18.67
N HIS A 85 3.55 3.37 17.76
CA HIS A 85 2.37 3.34 16.89
C HIS A 85 2.54 2.49 15.63
N PHE A 86 3.78 2.16 15.24
CA PHE A 86 4.01 1.32 14.05
C PHE A 86 3.50 -0.10 14.27
N ILE A 87 2.73 -0.63 13.32
CA ILE A 87 2.21 -2.00 13.35
C ILE A 87 3.11 -2.94 12.57
N VAL A 88 3.57 -2.55 11.38
CA VAL A 88 4.47 -3.38 10.55
C VAL A 88 5.83 -2.72 10.31
N TYR A 89 5.87 -1.40 10.32
CA TYR A 89 7.11 -0.68 10.04
C TYR A 89 8.17 -0.96 11.11
N ASN A 90 9.36 -1.41 10.65
CA ASN A 90 10.48 -1.75 11.51
C ASN A 90 10.16 -2.83 12.57
N LYS A 91 9.26 -3.77 12.26
CA LYS A 91 8.96 -4.92 13.13
C LYS A 91 9.66 -6.17 12.66
N SER A 92 10.17 -6.95 13.62
CA SER A 92 10.85 -8.23 13.34
C SER A 92 9.90 -9.32 12.85
N SER A 93 8.63 -9.29 13.27
CA SER A 93 7.61 -10.26 12.86
C SER A 93 7.05 -9.97 11.47
N SER A 94 7.35 -8.81 10.89
CA SER A 94 6.83 -8.40 9.58
C SER A 94 7.80 -8.78 8.46
N LEU A 95 7.24 -9.01 7.28
CA LEU A 95 8.04 -9.18 6.07
C LEU A 95 8.68 -7.86 5.69
N SER A 96 9.88 -7.92 5.14
CA SER A 96 10.53 -6.74 4.58
C SER A 96 11.26 -7.04 3.28
N LYS A 97 11.25 -6.07 2.36
CA LYS A 97 11.95 -6.16 1.08
C LYS A 97 12.39 -4.79 0.62
N VAL A 98 13.54 -4.74 -0.04
CA VAL A 98 14.12 -3.51 -0.58
C VAL A 98 13.57 -3.27 -1.99
N ASP A 99 13.09 -2.06 -2.25
CA ASP A 99 12.61 -1.64 -3.57
C ASP A 99 13.78 -1.34 -4.54
N LYS A 100 13.46 -1.03 -5.80
CA LYS A 100 14.47 -0.67 -6.81
C LYS A 100 15.29 0.58 -6.44
N LYS A 101 14.80 1.42 -5.53
CA LYS A 101 15.46 2.64 -5.07
C LYS A 101 16.30 2.41 -3.81
N GLY A 102 16.40 1.17 -3.31
CA GLY A 102 17.16 0.85 -2.11
C GLY A 102 16.42 1.11 -0.79
N ARG A 103 15.10 1.35 -0.83
CA ARG A 103 14.27 1.64 0.35
C ARG A 103 13.59 0.37 0.83
N LYS A 104 13.72 0.08 2.11
CA LYS A 104 13.06 -1.07 2.75
C LYS A 104 11.56 -0.77 2.93
N VAL A 105 10.73 -1.75 2.57
CA VAL A 105 9.27 -1.76 2.70
C VAL A 105 8.90 -2.91 3.63
N TRP A 106 7.99 -2.67 4.57
CA TRP A 106 7.50 -3.70 5.50
C TRP A 106 6.00 -3.93 5.32
N TRP A 107 5.57 -5.18 5.47
CA TRP A 107 4.15 -5.57 5.43
C TRP A 107 3.93 -6.88 6.19
N SER A 108 2.68 -7.18 6.55
CA SER A 108 2.32 -8.45 7.20
C SER A 108 2.13 -9.57 6.19
N LYS A 109 2.40 -10.81 6.60
CA LYS A 109 2.13 -12.02 5.80
C LYS A 109 0.63 -12.34 5.81
N ASP A 110 -0.05 -12.04 6.92
CA ASP A 110 -1.50 -11.99 7.06
C ASP A 110 -2.01 -10.66 6.48
N LEU A 111 -1.84 -10.46 5.17
CA LEU A 111 -2.59 -9.44 4.46
C LEU A 111 -4.06 -9.83 4.63
N GLY A 112 -4.83 -9.00 5.32
CA GLY A 112 -6.19 -9.32 5.76
C GLY A 112 -6.93 -10.06 4.65
N SER A 113 -7.40 -11.27 4.95
CA SER A 113 -8.24 -12.09 4.08
C SER A 113 -9.57 -11.40 3.81
N SER A 114 -9.56 -10.28 3.09
CA SER A 114 -10.75 -9.77 2.43
C SER A 114 -10.88 -10.61 1.16
N SER A 115 -11.74 -11.60 1.31
CA SER A 115 -12.07 -12.61 0.31
C SER A 115 -12.25 -12.01 -1.09
N SER A 116 -11.30 -12.26 -1.98
CA SER A 116 -11.62 -12.47 -3.38
C SER A 116 -10.90 -13.72 -3.83
N SER A 117 -11.69 -14.80 -3.89
CA SER A 117 -11.28 -16.09 -4.40
C SER A 117 -10.72 -15.92 -5.82
N SER A 118 -9.43 -16.19 -5.99
CA SER A 118 -8.96 -16.89 -7.18
C SER A 118 -8.01 -17.96 -6.72
N SER A 119 -8.61 -19.13 -6.54
CA SER A 119 -7.92 -20.40 -6.65
C SER A 119 -7.10 -20.38 -7.95
N SER A 120 -5.78 -20.42 -7.82
CA SER A 120 -4.94 -21.10 -8.80
C SER A 120 -4.08 -22.07 -8.03
N SER A 121 -4.66 -23.24 -7.83
CA SER A 121 -3.90 -24.47 -7.76
C SER A 121 -2.97 -24.53 -8.98
N SER A 122 -1.67 -24.63 -8.76
CA SER A 122 -0.79 -25.26 -9.74
C SER A 122 0.03 -26.30 -9.01
N SER A 123 -0.42 -27.54 -9.18
CA SER A 123 0.40 -28.74 -9.02
C SER A 123 1.66 -28.65 -9.89
N SER A 124 2.79 -28.96 -9.28
CA SER A 124 3.97 -29.64 -9.85
C SER A 124 5.07 -29.56 -8.79
N SER A 125 5.89 -30.54 -8.50
CA SER A 125 6.27 -31.86 -9.02
C SER A 125 7.08 -32.47 -7.84
N SER A 126 7.18 -33.77 -7.58
CA SER A 126 7.27 -34.98 -8.42
C SER A 126 6.76 -36.19 -7.64
#